data_AF-A0A534TUR7-F1
#
_entry.id   AF-A0A534TUR7-F1
#
_cell.length_a   1.000
_cell.length_b   1.000
_cell.length_c   1.000
_cell.angle_alpha   90.00
_cell.angle_beta   90.00
_cell.angle_gamma   90.00
#
_symmetry.space_group_name_H-M   'P 1'
#
loop_
_entity.id
_entity.type
_entity.pdbx_description
1 polymer ?
#
loop_
_entity_poly.entity_id
_entity_poly.type
_entity_poly.pdbx_seq_one_letter_code
_entity_poly.pdbx_strand_id
1 'polypeptide(L)'
;MNYVTKLLSGVVAGLVMVASALPAAAAGNGPLNTPLDAFTDGTPGRYLWTVPGVIKKNGFVTEFMCTNLDAPGTVANIGVEVFDNTGTQLNNMSVPPPAGGCNGAMLNVSAGSTVTISNGATLQLHEDCIMGIGAFDNGSARIVSTSSKIVCNALVADSQNVVVNASGTTTGVSPAVSSLKVIKRSKQLGD
;
A
#
# COMPACT_ATOMS: atom_id res chain seq x y z
N MET A 1 -5.21 82.33 15.65
CA MET A 1 -4.00 82.56 14.84
C MET A 1 -3.11 81.33 14.95
N ASN A 2 -2.63 80.86 13.79
CA ASN A 2 -1.48 79.96 13.55
C ASN A 2 -1.71 78.43 13.48
N TYR A 3 -2.20 78.01 12.32
CA TYR A 3 -1.64 77.04 11.35
C TYR A 3 -0.40 76.17 11.68
N VAL A 4 -0.44 74.91 11.18
CA VAL A 4 0.67 74.04 10.67
C VAL A 4 1.49 73.28 11.74
N THR A 5 1.87 72.00 11.68
CA THR A 5 1.69 70.83 10.80
C THR A 5 2.39 69.62 11.47
N LYS A 6 1.80 68.42 11.33
CA LYS A 6 2.37 67.04 11.39
C LYS A 6 3.61 66.74 12.26
N LEU A 7 3.48 65.71 13.09
CA LEU A 7 4.17 64.42 12.88
C LEU A 7 3.43 63.35 13.70
N LEU A 8 2.75 62.45 12.99
CA LEU A 8 2.04 61.33 13.57
C LEU A 8 3.05 60.40 14.27
N SER A 9 2.81 60.16 15.55
CA SER A 9 3.49 59.14 16.35
C SER A 9 3.41 57.80 15.63
N GLY A 10 4.59 57.22 15.43
CA GLY A 10 4.80 55.95 14.79
C GLY A 10 4.30 54.76 15.62
N VAL A 11 4.32 53.62 14.92
CA VAL A 11 4.27 52.25 15.43
C VAL A 11 2.86 51.74 15.77
N VAL A 12 2.06 51.53 14.71
CA VAL A 12 1.09 50.43 14.72
C VAL A 12 1.90 49.14 14.60
N ALA A 13 1.98 48.40 15.70
CA ALA A 13 2.58 47.07 15.76
C ALA A 13 1.81 46.11 14.85
N GLY A 14 2.27 45.95 13.61
CA GLY A 14 1.85 44.86 12.75
C GLY A 14 2.49 43.57 13.24
N LEU A 15 1.71 42.74 13.93
CA LEU A 15 2.08 41.37 14.24
C LEU A 15 2.18 40.60 12.91
N VAL A 16 3.39 40.51 12.36
CA VAL A 16 3.68 39.67 11.20
C VAL A 16 3.43 38.22 11.62
N MET A 17 2.33 37.64 11.16
CA MET A 17 2.08 36.21 11.23
C MET A 17 3.13 35.54 10.33
N VAL A 18 4.27 35.19 10.91
CA VAL A 18 5.22 34.26 10.30
C VAL A 18 4.55 32.89 10.36
N ALA A 19 3.63 32.63 9.43
CA ALA A 19 3.17 31.29 9.15
C ALA A 19 4.41 30.52 8.70
N SER A 20 4.95 29.69 9.59
CA SER A 20 5.98 28.71 9.28
C SER A 20 5.42 27.77 8.22
N ALA A 21 5.59 28.14 6.95
CA ALA A 21 5.40 27.26 5.81
C ALA A 21 6.51 26.20 5.89
N LEU A 22 6.33 25.22 6.77
CA LEU A 22 7.00 23.94 6.58
C LEU A 22 6.60 23.49 5.17
N PRO A 23 7.55 23.23 4.26
CA PRO A 23 7.21 22.72 2.94
C PRO A 23 6.37 21.47 3.16
N ALA A 24 5.12 21.49 2.68
CA ALA A 24 4.31 20.29 2.62
C ALA A 24 5.16 19.26 1.85
N ALA A 25 5.48 18.14 2.50
CA ALA A 25 6.21 17.07 1.83
C ALA A 25 5.47 16.75 0.52
N ALA A 26 6.22 16.60 -0.57
CA ALA A 26 5.62 16.35 -1.88
C ALA A 26 4.71 15.14 -1.79
N ALA A 27 3.42 15.32 -2.06
CA ALA A 27 2.47 14.22 -2.11
C ALA A 27 2.81 13.34 -3.32
N GLY A 28 2.87 12.03 -3.11
CA GLY A 28 2.95 11.08 -4.20
C GLY A 28 1.62 11.01 -4.97
N ASN A 29 1.65 10.39 -6.14
CA ASN A 29 0.49 10.33 -7.03
C ASN A 29 -0.64 9.42 -6.49
N GLY A 30 -0.33 8.55 -5.53
CA GLY A 30 -1.26 7.58 -4.96
C GLY A 30 -1.71 6.51 -5.97
N PRO A 31 -2.48 5.51 -5.51
CA PRO A 31 -2.82 4.35 -6.32
C PRO A 31 -3.66 4.68 -7.57
N LEU A 32 -4.40 5.79 -7.58
CA LEU A 32 -5.26 6.17 -8.71
C LEU A 32 -4.54 6.91 -9.83
N ASN A 33 -3.50 7.70 -9.52
CA ASN A 33 -2.83 8.55 -10.51
C ASN A 33 -1.41 8.09 -10.85
N THR A 34 -0.81 7.21 -10.06
CA THR A 34 0.47 6.58 -10.45
C THR A 34 0.28 5.81 -11.75
N PRO A 35 1.13 6.02 -12.78
CA PRO A 35 1.07 5.24 -14.02
C PRO A 35 1.08 3.74 -13.76
N LEU A 36 0.49 2.97 -14.67
CA LEU A 36 0.48 1.52 -14.57
C LEU A 36 1.54 0.96 -15.50
N ASP A 37 2.64 0.48 -14.92
CA ASP A 37 3.72 -0.12 -15.67
C ASP A 37 3.43 -1.60 -15.96
N ALA A 38 4.10 -2.14 -16.99
CA ALA A 38 4.01 -3.57 -17.32
C ALA A 38 4.69 -4.44 -16.25
N PHE A 39 4.31 -5.72 -16.17
CA PHE A 39 5.07 -6.68 -15.37
C PHE A 39 6.49 -6.86 -15.93
N THR A 40 7.38 -7.51 -15.17
CA THR A 40 8.77 -7.79 -15.60
C THR A 40 8.88 -8.65 -16.86
N ASP A 41 7.83 -9.38 -17.23
CA ASP A 41 7.74 -10.12 -18.49
C ASP A 41 7.26 -9.26 -19.68
N GLY A 42 7.03 -7.96 -19.45
CA GLY A 42 6.52 -7.01 -20.44
C GLY A 42 5.01 -7.03 -20.62
N THR A 43 4.27 -7.92 -19.95
CA THR A 43 2.82 -8.00 -20.11
C THR A 43 2.14 -6.81 -19.40
N PRO A 44 1.28 -6.03 -20.07
CA PRO A 44 0.61 -4.91 -19.44
C PRO A 44 -0.37 -5.39 -18.37
N GLY A 45 -0.27 -4.82 -17.18
CA GLY A 45 -1.23 -5.02 -16.11
C GLY A 45 -2.50 -4.18 -16.31
N ARG A 46 -3.54 -4.52 -15.54
CA ARG A 46 -4.75 -3.71 -15.38
C ARG A 46 -5.07 -3.52 -13.91
N TYR A 47 -5.52 -2.34 -13.54
CA TYR A 47 -5.94 -2.01 -12.18
C TYR A 47 -7.28 -2.70 -11.86
N LEU A 48 -7.29 -3.58 -10.85
CA LEU A 48 -8.48 -4.26 -10.37
C LEU A 48 -9.07 -3.65 -9.08
N TRP A 49 -8.27 -3.52 -8.01
CA TRP A 49 -8.76 -3.08 -6.69
C TRP A 49 -7.82 -2.15 -5.94
N THR A 50 -8.41 -1.21 -5.21
CA THR A 50 -7.74 -0.40 -4.20
C THR A 50 -7.96 -1.03 -2.83
N VAL A 51 -6.92 -1.11 -2.02
CA VAL A 51 -7.00 -1.55 -0.63
C VAL A 51 -6.53 -0.40 0.27
N PRO A 52 -7.44 0.38 0.88
CA PRO A 52 -7.06 1.34 1.91
C PRO A 52 -6.68 0.64 3.23
N GLY A 53 -5.86 1.30 4.05
CA GLY A 53 -5.53 0.83 5.40
C GLY A 53 -4.38 -0.18 5.43
N VAL A 54 -3.58 -0.26 4.38
CA VAL A 54 -2.35 -1.06 4.35
C VAL A 54 -1.39 -0.50 5.40
N ILE A 55 -0.74 -1.37 6.16
CA ILE A 55 0.15 -1.02 7.26
C ILE A 55 1.38 -1.92 7.25
N LYS A 56 2.53 -1.36 7.64
CA LYS A 56 3.71 -2.11 8.06
C LYS A 56 4.34 -1.41 9.25
N LYS A 57 3.92 -1.74 10.47
CA LYS A 57 4.37 -1.04 11.68
C LYS A 57 4.25 -1.92 12.91
N ASN A 58 5.24 -1.88 13.79
CA ASN A 58 5.21 -2.50 15.12
C ASN A 58 4.75 -3.98 15.10
N GLY A 59 5.18 -4.75 14.10
CA GLY A 59 4.77 -6.14 13.96
C GLY A 59 3.49 -6.38 13.19
N PHE A 60 2.72 -5.34 12.83
CA PHE A 60 1.61 -5.48 11.90
C PHE A 60 2.11 -5.43 10.46
N VAL A 61 1.68 -6.40 9.66
CA VAL A 61 1.95 -6.51 8.22
C VAL A 61 0.63 -6.67 7.48
N THR A 62 0.61 -6.38 6.18
CA THR A 62 -0.56 -6.56 5.33
C THR A 62 -0.32 -7.67 4.32
N GLU A 63 -1.23 -8.62 4.30
CA GLU A 63 -1.30 -9.75 3.40
C GLU A 63 -2.36 -9.52 2.33
N PHE A 64 -2.05 -9.90 1.09
CA PHE A 64 -2.93 -9.87 -0.07
C PHE A 64 -3.05 -11.28 -0.62
N MET A 65 -4.23 -11.87 -0.51
CA MET A 65 -4.50 -13.23 -0.96
C MET A 65 -5.33 -13.14 -2.24
N CYS A 66 -4.73 -13.47 -3.37
CA CYS A 66 -5.34 -13.31 -4.69
C CYS A 66 -5.46 -14.64 -5.43
N THR A 67 -6.66 -14.99 -5.85
CA THR A 67 -6.96 -16.21 -6.59
C THR A 67 -7.22 -15.91 -8.05
N ASN A 68 -6.58 -16.68 -8.95
CA ASN A 68 -6.91 -16.66 -10.37
C ASN A 68 -8.15 -17.52 -10.66
N LEU A 69 -9.22 -16.91 -11.15
CA LEU A 69 -10.49 -17.57 -11.52
C LEU A 69 -10.68 -17.66 -13.04
N ASP A 70 -9.62 -17.54 -13.82
CA ASP A 70 -9.68 -17.83 -15.26
C ASP A 70 -9.99 -19.31 -15.53
N ALA A 71 -10.24 -19.62 -16.81
CA ALA A 71 -10.52 -20.98 -17.24
C ALA A 71 -9.29 -21.89 -17.04
N PRO A 72 -9.48 -23.20 -16.76
CA PRO A 72 -8.38 -24.14 -16.64
C PRO A 72 -7.41 -24.08 -17.84
N GLY A 73 -6.11 -24.18 -17.57
CA GLY A 73 -5.05 -24.11 -18.59
C GLY A 73 -4.60 -22.69 -18.95
N THR A 74 -5.14 -21.66 -18.29
CA THR A 74 -4.68 -20.28 -18.43
C THR A 74 -3.87 -19.81 -17.22
N VAL A 75 -3.09 -18.75 -17.42
CA VAL A 75 -2.27 -18.12 -16.38
C VAL A 75 -2.50 -16.60 -16.38
N ALA A 76 -2.33 -15.99 -15.22
CA ALA A 76 -2.37 -14.54 -15.06
C ALA A 76 -1.19 -14.06 -14.19
N ASN A 77 -0.69 -12.88 -14.48
CA ASN A 77 0.22 -12.20 -13.57
C ASN A 77 -0.61 -11.41 -12.56
N ILE A 78 -0.21 -11.42 -11.30
CA ILE A 78 -0.90 -10.73 -10.20
C ILE A 78 0.15 -9.89 -9.48
N GLY A 79 -0.14 -8.60 -9.29
CA GLY A 79 0.75 -7.64 -8.68
C GLY A 79 0.06 -6.83 -7.59
N VAL A 80 0.81 -6.43 -6.59
CA VAL A 80 0.42 -5.51 -5.54
C VAL A 80 1.43 -4.38 -5.51
N GLU A 81 0.96 -3.15 -5.68
CA GLU A 81 1.75 -1.94 -5.50
C GLU A 81 1.28 -1.26 -4.21
N VAL A 82 2.21 -0.98 -3.31
CA VAL A 82 1.97 -0.39 -2.01
C VAL A 82 2.35 1.09 -2.05
N PHE A 83 1.53 1.92 -1.42
CA PHE A 83 1.69 3.36 -1.32
C PHE A 83 1.66 3.76 0.15
N ASP A 84 2.58 4.62 0.58
CA ASP A 84 2.58 5.15 1.95
C ASP A 84 1.45 6.17 2.19
N ASN A 85 1.45 6.78 3.37
CA ASN A 85 0.47 7.80 3.77
C ASN A 85 0.55 9.08 2.93
N THR A 86 1.65 9.30 2.21
CA THR A 86 1.84 10.45 1.29
C THR A 86 1.41 10.12 -0.13
N GLY A 87 1.09 8.86 -0.42
CA GLY A 87 0.78 8.39 -1.77
C GLY A 87 2.02 8.03 -2.60
N THR A 88 3.19 7.93 -1.97
CA THR A 88 4.44 7.51 -2.65
C THR A 88 4.43 6.00 -2.83
N GLN A 89 4.66 5.52 -4.06
CA GLN A 89 4.78 4.10 -4.35
C GLN A 89 6.07 3.53 -3.75
N LEU A 90 5.96 2.44 -2.98
CA LEU A 90 7.05 1.86 -2.20
C LEU A 90 7.70 0.64 -2.86
N ASN A 91 7.04 0.04 -3.86
CA ASN A 91 7.57 -1.08 -4.64
C ASN A 91 7.21 -0.93 -6.12
N ASN A 92 8.01 -1.54 -6.99
CA ASN A 92 7.81 -1.48 -8.43
C ASN A 92 7.82 -2.90 -9.02
N MET A 93 6.68 -3.31 -9.57
CA MET A 93 6.46 -4.65 -10.15
C MET A 93 7.09 -4.87 -11.53
N SER A 94 7.63 -3.81 -12.13
CA SER A 94 8.23 -3.79 -13.48
C SER A 94 9.74 -3.97 -13.47
N VAL A 95 10.37 -3.85 -12.30
CA VAL A 95 11.78 -4.16 -12.12
C VAL A 95 11.95 -5.56 -11.54
N PRO A 96 13.01 -6.30 -11.91
CA PRO A 96 13.28 -7.61 -11.34
C PRO A 96 13.32 -7.58 -9.80
N PRO A 97 12.81 -8.62 -9.13
CA PRO A 97 12.86 -8.67 -7.68
C PRO A 97 14.30 -8.66 -7.18
N PRO A 98 14.56 -8.09 -5.98
CA PRO A 98 15.85 -8.23 -5.34
C PRO A 98 16.16 -9.71 -5.09
N ALA A 99 17.45 -10.06 -5.05
CA ALA A 99 17.87 -11.45 -4.84
C ALA A 99 17.27 -12.02 -3.54
N GLY A 100 16.51 -13.11 -3.66
CA GLY A 100 15.83 -13.76 -2.54
C GLY A 100 14.64 -12.99 -1.96
N GLY A 101 14.17 -11.91 -2.62
CA GLY A 101 12.99 -11.15 -2.21
C GLY A 101 11.93 -11.09 -3.30
N CYS A 102 10.93 -10.24 -3.07
CA CYS A 102 9.85 -10.01 -4.01
C CYS A 102 9.67 -8.51 -4.30
N ASN A 103 9.27 -8.19 -5.53
CA ASN A 103 8.92 -6.84 -5.99
C ASN A 103 7.42 -6.53 -5.87
N GLY A 104 6.63 -7.46 -5.32
CA GLY A 104 5.17 -7.36 -5.24
C GLY A 104 4.42 -8.00 -6.40
N ALA A 105 5.10 -8.77 -7.27
CA ALA A 105 4.46 -9.47 -8.39
C ALA A 105 4.68 -10.99 -8.37
N MET A 106 3.63 -11.72 -8.71
CA MET A 106 3.62 -13.15 -8.97
C MET A 106 3.24 -13.37 -10.43
N LEU A 107 4.15 -13.94 -11.21
CA LEU A 107 3.94 -14.21 -12.63
C LEU A 107 3.36 -15.60 -12.85
N ASN A 108 2.63 -15.77 -13.96
CA ASN A 108 2.11 -17.05 -14.42
C ASN A 108 1.31 -17.83 -13.36
N VAL A 109 0.51 -17.14 -12.55
CA VAL A 109 -0.37 -17.76 -11.55
C VAL A 109 -1.42 -18.58 -12.29
N SER A 110 -1.39 -19.91 -12.09
CA SER A 110 -2.30 -20.84 -12.75
C SER A 110 -3.75 -20.61 -12.32
N ALA A 111 -4.70 -20.86 -13.23
CA ALA A 111 -6.12 -20.86 -12.90
C ALA A 111 -6.43 -21.81 -11.73
N GLY A 112 -7.22 -21.33 -10.76
CA GLY A 112 -7.54 -22.02 -9.52
C GLY A 112 -6.51 -21.83 -8.40
N SER A 113 -5.31 -21.29 -8.69
CA SER A 113 -4.29 -21.04 -7.68
C SER A 113 -4.51 -19.72 -6.96
N THR A 114 -4.18 -19.72 -5.67
CA THR A 114 -4.10 -18.51 -4.84
C THR A 114 -2.64 -18.21 -4.58
N VAL A 115 -2.26 -16.93 -4.67
CA VAL A 115 -0.97 -16.43 -4.20
C VAL A 115 -1.16 -15.48 -3.04
N THR A 116 -0.24 -15.53 -2.09
CA THR A 116 -0.16 -14.60 -0.96
C THR A 116 1.02 -13.66 -1.16
N ILE A 117 0.72 -12.38 -1.32
CA ILE A 117 1.71 -11.30 -1.44
C ILE A 117 1.64 -10.48 -0.15
N SER A 118 2.78 -10.23 0.50
CA SER A 118 2.84 -9.52 1.77
C SER A 118 3.84 -8.38 1.75
N ASN A 119 3.59 -7.37 2.58
CA ASN A 119 4.60 -6.36 2.88
C ASN A 119 5.54 -6.75 4.03
N GLY A 120 5.38 -7.93 4.64
CA GLY A 120 6.30 -8.43 5.66
C GLY A 120 6.17 -9.94 5.84
N ALA A 121 6.94 -10.52 6.76
CA ALA A 121 6.84 -11.94 7.07
C ALA A 121 5.94 -12.13 8.29
N THR A 122 5.10 -13.16 8.27
CA THR A 122 4.46 -13.69 9.47
C THR A 122 5.08 -15.05 9.83
N LEU A 123 4.83 -15.53 11.05
CA LEU A 123 5.27 -16.87 11.45
C LEU A 123 4.22 -17.94 11.15
N GLN A 124 2.99 -17.54 10.81
CA GLN A 124 1.83 -18.44 10.77
C GLN A 124 1.14 -18.48 9.41
N LEU A 125 1.24 -17.44 8.58
CA LEU A 125 0.73 -17.45 7.22
C LEU A 125 1.86 -17.82 6.26
N HIS A 126 1.49 -18.46 5.16
CA HIS A 126 2.42 -18.73 4.07
C HIS A 126 2.34 -17.59 3.09
N GLU A 127 3.46 -16.89 2.88
CA GLU A 127 3.62 -15.86 1.88
C GLU A 127 4.44 -16.37 0.70
N ASP A 128 3.87 -16.34 -0.52
CA ASP A 128 4.60 -16.68 -1.74
C ASP A 128 5.56 -15.54 -2.15
N CYS A 129 5.25 -14.31 -1.73
CA CYS A 129 5.97 -13.10 -2.08
C CYS A 129 6.01 -12.15 -0.89
N ILE A 130 7.19 -11.95 -0.30
CA ILE A 130 7.40 -10.97 0.77
C ILE A 130 8.17 -9.77 0.21
N MET A 131 7.54 -8.59 0.22
CA MET A 131 8.13 -7.36 -0.29
C MET A 131 9.12 -6.75 0.71
N GLY A 132 10.29 -6.37 0.21
CA GLY A 132 11.36 -5.69 0.98
C GLY A 132 11.09 -4.20 1.24
N ILE A 133 9.85 -3.79 1.53
CA ILE A 133 9.52 -2.36 1.74
C ILE A 133 9.73 -1.91 3.19
N GLY A 134 10.04 -0.63 3.40
CA GLY A 134 10.22 -0.05 4.74
C GLY A 134 8.93 0.03 5.56
N ALA A 135 9.04 0.30 6.86
CA ALA A 135 7.89 0.50 7.73
C ALA A 135 7.14 1.81 7.42
N PHE A 136 5.81 1.80 7.53
CA PHE A 136 4.94 2.96 7.39
C PHE A 136 3.63 2.78 8.17
N ASP A 137 3.07 3.90 8.61
CA ASP A 137 1.97 3.94 9.59
C ASP A 137 0.62 3.55 9.01
N ASN A 138 0.28 4.11 7.87
CA ASN A 138 -0.94 3.83 7.14
C ASN A 138 -0.70 4.14 5.67
N GLY A 139 -1.36 3.41 4.80
CA GLY A 139 -1.19 3.59 3.37
C GLY A 139 -2.33 2.96 2.59
N SER A 140 -2.03 2.66 1.35
CA SER A 140 -2.94 1.94 0.48
C SER A 140 -2.18 0.98 -0.41
N ALA A 141 -2.89 0.07 -1.05
CA ALA A 141 -2.34 -0.70 -2.14
C ALA A 141 -3.26 -0.65 -3.35
N ARG A 142 -2.65 -0.86 -4.51
CA ARG A 142 -3.30 -1.15 -5.78
C ARG A 142 -3.00 -2.58 -6.17
N ILE A 143 -4.04 -3.33 -6.46
CA ILE A 143 -3.91 -4.68 -7.01
C ILE A 143 -4.08 -4.61 -8.52
N VAL A 144 -3.11 -5.22 -9.21
CA VAL A 144 -2.93 -5.21 -10.65
C VAL A 144 -2.94 -6.66 -11.16
N SER A 145 -3.49 -6.91 -12.34
CA SER A 145 -3.34 -8.22 -12.99
C SER A 145 -3.41 -8.13 -14.51
N THR A 146 -2.90 -9.13 -15.22
CA THR A 146 -3.14 -9.28 -16.65
C THR A 146 -4.55 -9.81 -16.95
N SER A 147 -5.22 -10.39 -15.95
CA SER A 147 -6.62 -10.86 -16.05
C SER A 147 -7.59 -9.95 -15.32
N SER A 148 -8.86 -10.01 -15.68
CA SER A 148 -9.96 -9.37 -14.93
C SER A 148 -10.68 -10.33 -13.98
N LYS A 149 -10.36 -11.62 -14.04
CA LYS A 149 -10.99 -12.69 -13.25
C LYS A 149 -10.11 -13.10 -12.07
N ILE A 150 -9.52 -12.11 -11.41
CA ILE A 150 -8.87 -12.33 -10.13
C ILE A 150 -9.92 -12.05 -9.03
N VAL A 151 -9.79 -12.66 -7.86
CA VAL A 151 -10.47 -12.22 -6.64
C VAL A 151 -9.42 -12.10 -5.56
N CYS A 152 -9.43 -10.98 -4.83
CA CYS A 152 -8.48 -10.75 -3.77
C CYS A 152 -9.15 -10.39 -2.46
N ASN A 153 -8.57 -10.88 -1.37
CA ASN A 153 -8.79 -10.40 -0.02
C ASN A 153 -7.51 -9.74 0.49
N ALA A 154 -7.67 -8.81 1.43
CA ALA A 154 -6.54 -8.23 2.13
C ALA A 154 -6.80 -8.28 3.64
N LEU A 155 -5.75 -8.53 4.41
CA LEU A 155 -5.83 -8.58 5.86
C LEU A 155 -4.58 -7.98 6.48
N VAL A 156 -4.76 -7.37 7.64
CA VAL A 156 -3.65 -7.00 8.53
C VAL A 156 -3.43 -8.18 9.47
N ALA A 157 -2.20 -8.66 9.55
CA ALA A 157 -1.79 -9.71 10.46
C ALA A 157 -0.80 -9.17 11.50
N ASP A 158 -0.97 -9.58 12.75
CA ASP A 158 0.05 -9.42 13.77
C ASP A 158 1.12 -10.52 13.62
N SER A 159 2.29 -10.14 13.09
CA SER A 159 3.45 -11.03 12.91
C SER A 159 4.16 -11.40 14.21
N GLN A 160 3.85 -10.73 15.32
CA GLN A 160 4.55 -10.87 16.60
C GLN A 160 3.69 -11.53 17.68
N ASN A 161 2.36 -11.60 17.50
CA ASN A 161 1.50 -12.21 18.50
C ASN A 161 1.77 -13.71 18.61
N VAL A 162 2.28 -14.09 19.77
CA VAL A 162 2.45 -15.46 20.22
C VAL A 162 1.56 -15.64 21.44
N VAL A 163 0.45 -16.34 21.28
CA VAL A 163 -0.41 -16.66 22.43
C VAL A 163 0.29 -17.71 23.28
N VAL A 164 0.43 -17.45 24.58
CA VAL A 164 0.99 -18.39 25.57
C VAL A 164 -0.11 -18.91 26.48
N ASN A 165 -0.02 -20.17 26.90
CA ASN A 165 -0.92 -20.73 27.91
C ASN A 165 -0.46 -20.30 29.32
N ALA A 166 -1.24 -20.68 30.34
CA ALA A 166 -0.91 -20.39 31.73
C ALA A 166 0.44 -20.98 32.20
N SER A 167 1.01 -21.96 31.48
CA SER A 167 2.34 -22.52 31.76
C SER A 167 3.48 -21.84 31.00
N GLY A 168 3.22 -20.72 30.30
CA GLY A 168 4.21 -19.97 29.54
C GLY A 168 4.64 -20.64 28.23
N THR A 169 3.94 -21.70 27.81
CA THR A 169 4.19 -22.41 26.56
C THR A 169 3.42 -21.75 25.43
N THR A 170 4.05 -21.57 24.28
CA THR A 170 3.39 -21.06 23.07
C THR A 170 2.28 -22.02 22.65
N THR A 171 1.08 -21.50 22.45
CA THR A 171 -0.14 -22.29 22.20
C THR A 171 -0.39 -22.57 20.73
N GLY A 172 0.44 -22.02 19.83
CA GLY A 172 0.24 -22.16 18.39
C GLY A 172 -1.05 -21.49 17.89
N VAL A 173 -1.63 -20.53 18.64
CA VAL A 173 -2.87 -19.86 18.24
C VAL A 173 -2.60 -18.91 17.08
N SER A 174 -3.57 -18.89 16.16
CA SER A 174 -3.63 -18.09 14.93
C SER A 174 -3.34 -16.61 15.21
N PRO A 175 -2.60 -15.90 14.32
CA PRO A 175 -2.33 -14.48 14.47
C PRO A 175 -3.64 -13.71 14.57
N ALA A 176 -3.62 -12.61 15.33
CA ALA A 176 -4.71 -11.65 15.30
C ALA A 176 -4.74 -11.03 13.90
N VAL A 177 -5.80 -11.33 13.15
CA VAL A 177 -6.01 -10.80 11.80
C VAL A 177 -7.23 -9.89 11.75
N SER A 178 -7.17 -8.86 10.91
CA SER A 178 -8.30 -7.99 10.62
C SER A 178 -8.43 -7.80 9.11
N SER A 179 -9.63 -8.04 8.57
CA SER A 179 -9.88 -7.86 7.14
C SER A 179 -9.85 -6.38 6.75
N LEU A 180 -9.13 -6.08 5.68
CA LEU A 180 -9.18 -4.78 5.03
C LEU A 180 -10.26 -4.76 3.94
N LYS A 181 -10.82 -3.58 3.71
CA LYS A 181 -11.76 -3.39 2.61
C LYS A 181 -11.01 -3.47 1.28
N VAL A 182 -11.53 -4.26 0.34
CA VAL A 182 -11.05 -4.31 -1.04
C VAL A 182 -12.08 -3.59 -1.92
N ILE A 183 -11.68 -2.47 -2.51
CA ILE A 183 -12.56 -1.59 -3.28
C ILE A 183 -12.29 -1.80 -4.76
N LYS A 184 -13.28 -2.32 -5.48
CA LYS A 184 -13.19 -2.44 -6.94
C LYS A 184 -13.12 -1.05 -7.57
N ARG A 185 -12.28 -0.87 -8.59
CA ARG A 185 -12.31 0.33 -9.42
C ARG A 185 -13.69 0.42 -10.09
N SER A 186 -14.51 1.41 -9.71
CA SER A 186 -15.68 1.79 -10.50
C SER A 186 -15.19 2.31 -11.85
N LYS A 187 -15.85 1.96 -12.96
CA LYS A 187 -15.58 2.60 -14.26
C LYS A 187 -15.56 4.11 -14.06
N GLN A 188 -14.46 4.76 -14.41
CA GLN A 188 -14.42 6.21 -14.50
C GLN A 188 -15.22 6.59 -15.75
N LEU A 189 -16.04 7.65 -15.70
CA LEU A 189 -16.72 8.17 -16.90
C LEU A 189 -15.63 8.55 -17.92
N GLY A 190 -15.51 7.81 -19.02
CA GLY A 190 -14.51 8.06 -20.07
C GLY A 190 -13.73 6.85 -20.59
N ASP A 191 -13.90 5.66 -19.98
CA ASP A 191 -13.42 4.36 -20.52
C ASP A 191 -14.51 3.61 -21.33
#